data_AF-A0A961J6K7-F1
#
_entry.id   AF-A0A961J6K7-F1
#
_cell.length_a   1.000
_cell.length_b   1.000
_cell.length_c   1.000
_cell.angle_alpha   90.00
_cell.angle_beta   90.00
_cell.angle_gamma   90.00
#
_symmetry.space_group_name_H-M   'P 1'
#
loop_
_entity.id
_entity.type
_entity.pdbx_description
1 polymer ?
#
loop_
_entity_poly.entity_id
_entity_poly.type
_entity_poly.pdbx_seq_one_letter_code
_entity_poly.pdbx_strand_id
1 'polypeptide(L)'
;MTDAETRFIEIIRTLDDNSLATAELMIHAAMRGDMDGCRSLAELLARPERKSFSDAEFNFDLLDRLKALCPYSEYLAWCRTMVLCAERGDHARAEALQDLMRRRVAN
;
A
#
# COMPACT_ATOMS: atom_id res chain seq x y z
N MET A 1 -13.45 22.72 -12.21
CA MET A 1 -12.31 22.13 -11.48
C MET A 1 -11.91 23.11 -10.39
N THR A 2 -11.91 22.69 -9.14
CA THR A 2 -11.58 23.51 -7.97
C THR A 2 -10.07 23.59 -7.77
N ASP A 3 -9.58 24.58 -7.02
CA ASP A 3 -8.15 24.71 -6.67
C ASP A 3 -7.61 23.46 -5.97
N ALA A 4 -8.45 22.81 -5.16
CA ALA A 4 -8.13 21.55 -4.48
C ALA A 4 -7.94 20.38 -5.46
N GLU A 5 -8.80 20.28 -6.48
CA GLU A 5 -8.68 19.23 -7.51
C GLU A 5 -7.40 19.40 -8.34
N THR A 6 -7.05 20.63 -8.70
CA THR A 6 -5.80 20.93 -9.44
C THR A 6 -4.58 20.52 -8.63
N ARG A 7 -4.51 20.95 -7.35
CA ARG A 7 -3.40 20.61 -6.45
C ARG A 7 -3.29 19.10 -6.22
N PHE A 8 -4.42 18.40 -6.12
CA PHE A 8 -4.43 16.96 -5.96
C PHE A 8 -3.84 16.24 -7.19
N ILE A 9 -4.23 16.68 -8.40
CA ILE A 9 -3.68 16.14 -9.66
C ILE A 9 -2.18 16.40 -9.76
N GLU A 10 -1.72 17.60 -9.38
CA GLU A 10 -0.30 17.94 -9.36
C GLU A 10 0.50 17.04 -8.41
N ILE A 11 -0.02 16.82 -7.19
CA ILE A 11 0.61 15.90 -6.22
C ILE A 11 0.69 14.49 -6.80
N ILE A 12 -0.39 13.95 -7.36
CA ILE A 12 -0.41 12.61 -7.95
C ILE A 12 0.66 12.47 -9.04
N ARG A 13 0.84 13.48 -9.88
CA ARG A 13 1.83 13.47 -10.96
C ARG A 13 3.28 13.47 -10.48
N THR A 14 3.52 13.87 -9.23
CA THR A 14 4.86 13.83 -8.63
C THR A 14 5.16 12.53 -7.89
N LEU A 15 4.16 11.66 -7.68
CA LEU A 15 4.36 10.39 -7.01
C LEU A 15 5.01 9.38 -7.94
N ASP A 16 6.00 8.67 -7.42
CA ASP A 16 6.51 7.46 -8.06
C ASP A 16 5.48 6.31 -7.98
N ASP A 17 5.66 5.26 -8.79
CA ASP A 17 4.69 4.15 -8.88
C ASP A 17 4.38 3.47 -7.53
N ASN A 18 5.37 3.36 -6.64
CA ASN A 18 5.19 2.73 -5.32
C ASN A 18 4.37 3.64 -4.39
N SER A 19 4.65 4.95 -4.46
CA SER A 19 3.86 5.96 -3.76
C SER A 19 2.43 6.03 -4.29
N LEU A 20 2.22 5.92 -5.59
CA LEU A 20 0.89 5.87 -6.20
C LEU A 20 0.11 4.62 -5.76
N ALA A 21 0.74 3.44 -5.78
CA ALA A 21 0.11 2.19 -5.36
C ALA A 21 -0.25 2.18 -3.86
N THR A 22 0.59 2.78 -3.01
CA THR A 22 0.27 2.94 -1.58
C THR A 22 -0.85 3.95 -1.36
N ALA A 23 -0.93 5.02 -2.15
CA ALA A 23 -2.04 5.97 -2.10
C ALA A 23 -3.37 5.34 -2.54
N GLU A 24 -3.36 4.44 -3.53
CA GLU A 24 -4.53 3.64 -3.93
C GLU A 24 -5.06 2.80 -2.75
N LEU A 25 -4.16 2.15 -2.00
CA LEU A 25 -4.52 1.42 -0.77
C LEU A 25 -5.13 2.35 0.30
N MET A 26 -4.64 3.58 0.43
CA MET A 26 -5.22 4.57 1.34
C MET A 26 -6.64 4.95 0.93
N ILE A 27 -6.91 5.10 -0.37
CA ILE A 27 -8.26 5.37 -0.87
C ILE A 27 -9.20 4.22 -0.50
N HIS A 28 -8.77 2.97 -0.72
CA HIS A 28 -9.54 1.80 -0.31
C HIS A 28 -9.81 1.75 1.20
N ALA A 29 -8.81 2.08 2.03
CA ALA A 29 -8.96 2.19 3.48
C ALA A 29 -9.94 3.29 3.88
N ALA A 30 -9.85 4.47 3.25
CA ALA A 30 -10.76 5.59 3.53
C ALA A 30 -12.21 5.26 3.13
N MET A 31 -12.41 4.61 1.99
CA MET A 31 -13.74 4.22 1.50
C MET A 31 -14.47 3.26 2.46
N ARG A 32 -13.73 2.43 3.21
CA ARG A 32 -14.29 1.54 4.24
C ARG A 32 -14.31 2.14 5.66
N GLY A 33 -13.89 3.40 5.82
CA GLY A 33 -13.80 4.05 7.13
C GLY A 33 -12.64 3.57 8.02
N ASP A 34 -11.65 2.87 7.47
CA ASP A 34 -10.48 2.34 8.18
C ASP A 34 -9.40 3.43 8.34
N MET A 35 -9.64 4.35 9.28
CA MET A 35 -8.77 5.49 9.52
C MET A 35 -7.40 5.10 10.08
N ASP A 36 -7.32 3.99 10.83
CA ASP A 36 -6.06 3.48 11.35
C ASP A 36 -5.21 2.84 10.24
N GLY A 37 -5.85 2.14 9.30
CA GLY A 37 -5.24 1.70 8.05
C GLY A 37 -4.71 2.87 7.22
N CYS A 38 -5.51 3.92 7.03
CA CYS A 38 -5.08 5.15 6.36
C CYS A 38 -3.83 5.75 7.01
N ARG A 39 -3.81 5.87 8.35
CA ARG A 39 -2.66 6.43 9.08
C ARG A 39 -1.41 5.58 8.89
N SER A 40 -1.54 4.26 9.02
CA SER A 40 -0.41 3.36 8.87
C SER A 40 0.15 3.36 7.44
N LEU A 41 -0.71 3.48 6.42
CA LEU A 41 -0.29 3.62 5.02
C LEU A 41 0.36 4.98 4.74
N ALA A 42 -0.13 6.06 5.36
CA ALA A 42 0.50 7.37 5.28
C ALA A 42 1.92 7.37 5.89
N GLU A 43 2.11 6.66 7.01
CA GLU A 43 3.43 6.46 7.59
C GLU A 43 4.36 5.68 6.65
N LEU A 44 3.84 4.71 5.89
CA LEU A 44 4.63 3.98 4.89
C LEU A 44 5.05 4.89 3.72
N LEU A 45 4.15 5.75 3.24
CA LEU A 45 4.46 6.74 2.21
C LEU A 45 5.55 7.71 2.63
N ALA A 46 5.51 8.17 3.88
CA ALA A 46 6.48 9.12 4.41
C ALA A 46 7.87 8.50 4.65
N ARG A 47 7.98 7.17 4.68
CA ARG A 47 9.27 6.50 4.89
C ARG A 47 10.15 6.63 3.64
N PRO A 48 11.41 7.06 3.78
CA PRO A 48 12.35 7.03 2.67
C PRO A 48 12.57 5.57 2.21
N GLU A 49 12.69 5.38 0.89
CA GLU A 49 13.02 4.07 0.32
C GLU A 49 14.35 3.57 0.89
N ARG A 50 14.37 2.31 1.33
CA ARG A 50 15.58 1.67 1.87
C ARG A 50 15.81 0.35 1.19
N LYS A 51 16.80 0.32 0.29
CA LYS A 51 17.33 -0.95 -0.22
C LYS A 51 17.96 -1.72 0.92
N SER A 52 17.36 -2.85 1.26
CA SER A 52 17.92 -3.79 2.21
C SER A 52 18.05 -5.17 1.58
N PHE A 53 19.07 -5.90 1.97
CA PHE A 53 19.17 -7.33 1.70
C PHE A 53 18.47 -8.01 2.86
N SER A 54 17.25 -8.49 2.62
CA SER A 54 16.47 -9.23 3.60
C SER A 54 15.95 -10.48 2.93
N ASP A 55 15.96 -11.60 3.67
CA ASP A 55 15.35 -12.86 3.23
C ASP A 55 13.82 -12.86 3.49
N ALA A 56 13.22 -11.69 3.69
CA ALA A 56 11.79 -11.56 3.93
C ALA A 56 11.01 -12.08 2.73
N GLU A 57 10.55 -13.33 2.83
CA GLU A 57 9.69 -13.94 1.82
C GLU A 57 8.31 -13.27 1.81
N PHE A 58 7.75 -13.19 0.60
CA PHE A 58 6.38 -12.76 0.41
C PHE A 58 5.42 -13.84 0.88
N ASN A 59 4.57 -13.52 1.85
CA ASN A 59 3.54 -14.44 2.31
C ASN A 59 2.37 -14.47 1.31
N PHE A 60 2.45 -15.37 0.33
CA PHE A 60 1.39 -15.53 -0.68
C PHE A 60 0.06 -16.02 -0.09
N ASP A 61 0.09 -16.82 0.98
CA ASP A 61 -1.14 -17.24 1.68
C ASP A 61 -1.93 -16.04 2.22
N LEU A 62 -1.21 -14.99 2.67
CA LEU A 62 -1.83 -13.77 3.15
C LEU A 62 -2.53 -12.99 2.03
N LEU A 63 -1.94 -12.96 0.83
CA LEU A 63 -2.55 -12.36 -0.36
C LEU A 63 -3.81 -13.13 -0.77
N ASP A 64 -3.77 -14.47 -0.75
CA ASP A 64 -4.93 -15.30 -1.08
C ASP A 64 -6.08 -15.09 -0.08
N ARG A 65 -5.77 -14.91 1.21
CA ARG A 65 -6.77 -14.57 2.22
C ARG A 65 -7.38 -13.18 1.97
N LEU A 66 -6.57 -12.19 1.59
CA LEU A 66 -7.06 -10.85 1.24
C LEU A 66 -8.03 -10.89 0.07
N LYS A 67 -7.74 -11.72 -0.95
CA LYS A 67 -8.60 -11.86 -2.13
C LYS A 67 -10.04 -12.23 -1.79
N ALA A 68 -10.26 -12.96 -0.70
CA ALA A 68 -11.60 -13.33 -0.23
C ALA A 68 -12.29 -12.23 0.60
N LEU A 69 -11.54 -11.26 1.14
CA LEU A 69 -12.02 -10.27 2.11
C LEU A 69 -12.25 -8.87 1.53
N CYS A 70 -11.62 -8.56 0.40
CA CYS A 70 -11.71 -7.24 -0.21
C CYS A 70 -12.18 -7.31 -1.68
N PRO A 71 -12.70 -6.19 -2.23
CA PRO A 71 -12.97 -6.09 -3.65
C PRO A 71 -11.72 -6.38 -4.48
N TYR A 72 -11.91 -6.92 -5.69
CA TYR A 72 -10.78 -7.29 -6.55
C TYR A 72 -9.82 -6.13 -6.86
N SER A 73 -10.31 -4.89 -6.95
CA SER A 73 -9.48 -3.70 -7.11
C SER A 73 -8.54 -3.48 -5.92
N GLU A 74 -9.04 -3.61 -4.69
CA GLU A 74 -8.22 -3.49 -3.50
C GLU A 74 -7.17 -4.61 -3.44
N TYR A 75 -7.57 -5.85 -3.76
CA TYR A 75 -6.64 -6.98 -3.85
C TYR A 75 -5.51 -6.72 -4.86
N LEU A 76 -5.82 -6.15 -6.03
CA LEU A 76 -4.82 -5.79 -7.02
C LEU A 76 -3.89 -4.68 -6.53
N ALA A 77 -4.41 -3.69 -5.80
CA ALA A 77 -3.59 -2.65 -5.18
C ALA A 77 -2.61 -3.24 -4.17
N TRP A 78 -3.05 -4.20 -3.34
CA TRP A 78 -2.16 -4.93 -2.42
C TRP A 78 -1.05 -5.68 -3.16
N CYS A 79 -1.40 -6.44 -4.20
CA CYS A 79 -0.43 -7.18 -5.02
C CYS A 79 0.59 -6.24 -5.68
N ARG A 80 0.12 -5.15 -6.28
CA ARG A 80 0.95 -4.18 -6.99
C ARG A 80 1.96 -3.52 -6.05
N THR A 81 1.52 -3.08 -4.87
CA THR A 81 2.42 -2.44 -3.90
C THR A 81 3.47 -3.44 -3.39
N MET A 82 3.12 -4.71 -3.18
CA MET A 82 4.11 -5.75 -2.82
C MET A 82 5.16 -5.97 -3.91
N VAL A 83 4.74 -6.10 -5.17
CA VAL A 83 5.67 -6.27 -6.31
C VAL A 83 6.61 -5.08 -6.42
N LEU A 84 6.11 -3.86 -6.29
CA LEU A 84 6.94 -2.65 -6.37
C LEU A 84 7.95 -2.56 -5.22
N CYS A 85 7.60 -3.02 -4.01
CA CYS A 85 8.57 -3.14 -2.92
C CYS A 85 9.65 -4.18 -3.25
N ALA A 86 9.28 -5.31 -3.86
CA ALA A 86 10.21 -6.35 -4.30
C ALA A 86 11.20 -5.84 -5.34
N GLU A 87 10.70 -5.24 -6.42
CA GLU A 87 11.50 -4.75 -7.54
C GLU A 87 12.50 -3.66 -7.11
N ARG A 88 12.12 -2.86 -6.11
CA ARG A 88 12.98 -1.81 -5.55
C ARG A 88 13.92 -2.31 -4.45
N GLY A 89 13.72 -3.53 -3.95
CA GLY A 89 14.47 -4.08 -2.82
C GLY A 89 14.14 -3.40 -1.48
N ASP A 90 12.96 -2.79 -1.35
CA ASP A 90 12.50 -2.15 -0.10
C ASP A 90 11.77 -3.17 0.78
N HIS A 91 12.55 -4.08 1.37
CA HIS A 91 12.01 -5.19 2.15
C HIS A 91 11.40 -4.71 3.47
N ALA A 92 11.90 -3.60 4.02
CA ALA A 92 11.34 -3.00 5.23
C ALA A 92 9.91 -2.47 4.99
N ARG A 93 9.67 -1.85 3.83
CA ARG A 93 8.32 -1.46 3.42
C ARG A 93 7.45 -2.67 3.13
N ALA A 94 7.98 -3.69 2.47
CA ALA A 94 7.26 -4.94 2.23
C ALA A 94 6.81 -5.63 3.53
N GLU A 95 7.68 -5.71 4.54
CA GLU A 95 7.37 -6.30 5.84
C GLU A 95 6.26 -5.52 6.56
N ALA A 96 6.38 -4.19 6.60
CA ALA A 96 5.34 -3.35 7.19
C ALA A 96 4.01 -3.43 6.43
N LEU A 97 4.05 -3.63 5.10
CA LEU A 97 2.87 -3.88 4.30
C LEU A 97 2.24 -5.25 4.66
N GLN A 98 3.05 -6.29 4.83
CA GLN A 98 2.55 -7.59 5.30
C GLN A 98 1.93 -7.50 6.70
N ASP A 99 2.45 -6.67 7.60
CA ASP A 99 1.80 -6.42 8.90
C ASP A 99 0.43 -5.75 8.76
N LEU A 100 0.28 -4.84 7.80
CA LEU A 100 -1.03 -4.26 7.48
C LEU A 100 -2.00 -5.29 6.93
N MET A 101 -1.52 -6.14 6.04
CA MET A 101 -2.32 -7.24 5.50
C MET A 101 -2.78 -8.20 6.60
N ARG A 102 -1.90 -8.56 7.55
CA ARG A 102 -2.24 -9.40 8.71
C ARG A 102 -3.37 -8.79 9.54
N ARG A 103 -3.28 -7.48 9.84
CA ARG A 103 -4.34 -6.74 10.53
C ARG A 103 -5.65 -6.76 9.74
N ARG A 104 -5.58 -6.52 8.43
CA ARG A 104 -6.75 -6.52 7.55
C ARG A 104 -7.45 -7.87 7.47
N VAL A 105 -6.68 -8.95 7.56
CA VAL A 105 -7.17 -10.34 7.51
C VAL A 105 -7.71 -10.83 8.86
N ALA A 106 -7.27 -10.23 9.97
CA ALA A 106 -7.74 -10.56 11.32
C ALA A 106 -9.06 -9.89 11.70
N ASN A 107 -9.43 -8.81 11.00
CA ASN A 107 -10.67 -8.04 11.18
C ASN A 107 -11.73 -8.44 10.15
#